data_AF-A0A536YTM8-F1
#
_entry.id   AF-A0A536YTM8-F1
#
_cell.length_a   1.000
_cell.length_b   1.000
_cell.length_c   1.000
_cell.angle_alpha   90.00
_cell.angle_beta   90.00
_cell.angle_gamma   90.00
#
_symmetry.space_group_name_H-M   'P 1'
#
loop_
_entity.id
_entity.type
_entity.pdbx_description
1 polymer ?
#
loop_
_entity_poly.entity_id
_entity_poly.type
_entity_poly.pdbx_seq_one_letter_code
_entity_poly.pdbx_strand_id
1 'polypeptide(L)'
;MVRTAAAACRRIRRPRPPRPSPATGAGSRNKRLRAQARGRAPRRKRGGAPVTAFVVLGAVLIAGALLFVVPPLLRRSSRTGATRDAVNVAVYRDQLRELDADLRAGTLASDQHEKARREIEARLLADVGGGEAPAQSPRHARAAALALGVAVPICALAVYVAVGNPRTLLPQTSEGGNQHGLSAQQFEALVSRLAARLKDNPEDAEGWMMLGRSYAVLGRFGESSEAYAKAAARMPRDAQLLADYAD
;
A
#
# COMPACT_ATOMS: atom_id res chain seq x y z
N MET A 1 -5.69 82.59 -82.32
CA MET A 1 -4.35 81.99 -82.47
C MET A 1 -3.70 81.92 -81.09
N VAL A 2 -3.20 80.73 -80.70
CA VAL A 2 -2.23 80.40 -79.61
C VAL A 2 -2.64 80.75 -78.16
N ARG A 3 -3.22 79.84 -77.35
CA ARG A 3 -2.63 78.76 -76.49
C ARG A 3 -1.52 79.20 -75.52
N THR A 4 -1.79 79.15 -74.21
CA THR A 4 -0.94 78.47 -73.19
C THR A 4 -1.62 78.44 -71.81
N ALA A 5 -1.36 77.37 -71.07
CA ALA A 5 -1.98 76.97 -69.81
C ALA A 5 -0.92 76.80 -68.71
N ALA A 6 -1.39 76.57 -67.47
CA ALA A 6 -0.69 76.03 -66.29
C ALA A 6 0.24 77.02 -65.55
N ALA A 7 0.44 77.02 -64.23
CA ALA A 7 -0.04 76.26 -63.06
C ALA A 7 0.44 77.02 -61.80
N ALA A 8 -0.09 76.73 -60.59
CA ALA A 8 0.72 76.40 -59.39
C ALA A 8 -0.07 76.41 -58.05
N CYS A 9 -0.09 75.22 -57.42
CA CYS A 9 0.19 74.93 -56.00
C CYS A 9 -0.47 75.68 -54.82
N ARG A 10 -1.61 75.13 -54.40
CA ARG A 10 -1.96 74.57 -53.06
C ARG A 10 -0.83 74.50 -51.99
N ARG A 11 -1.09 74.94 -50.74
CA ARG A 11 -1.25 74.11 -49.50
C ARG A 11 -1.01 74.85 -48.15
N ILE A 12 -2.03 74.71 -47.28
CA ILE A 12 -2.00 74.26 -45.85
C ILE A 12 -1.54 75.26 -44.77
N ARG A 13 -2.53 75.72 -43.97
CA ARG A 13 -2.36 76.17 -42.58
C ARG A 13 -2.45 74.96 -41.63
N ARG A 14 -1.53 74.84 -40.68
CA ARG A 14 -1.61 73.91 -39.53
C ARG A 14 -1.90 74.69 -38.24
N PRO A 15 -2.84 74.26 -37.38
CA PRO A 15 -2.89 74.69 -35.99
C PRO A 15 -2.05 73.77 -35.07
N ARG A 16 -1.43 74.36 -34.03
CA ARG A 16 -0.56 73.69 -33.04
C ARG A 16 -1.38 72.95 -31.96
N PRO A 17 -0.91 71.82 -31.41
CA PRO A 17 -1.52 71.21 -30.22
C PRO A 17 -0.98 71.81 -28.89
N PRO A 18 -1.76 71.77 -27.79
CA PRO A 18 -1.34 72.23 -26.47
C PRO A 18 -0.43 71.23 -25.73
N ARG A 19 0.41 71.75 -24.82
CA ARG A 19 1.42 71.01 -24.04
C ARG A 19 0.82 70.35 -22.78
N PRO A 20 1.29 69.16 -22.36
CA PRO A 20 0.97 68.61 -21.04
C PRO A 20 1.96 69.07 -19.95
N SER A 21 1.43 69.22 -18.72
CA SER A 21 2.16 69.57 -17.49
C SER A 21 2.90 68.37 -16.89
N PRO A 22 4.02 68.56 -16.17
CA PRO A 22 4.76 67.46 -15.54
C PRO A 22 4.15 67.06 -14.20
N ALA A 23 3.79 65.78 -14.06
CA ALA A 23 3.41 65.16 -12.79
C ALA A 23 4.65 64.57 -12.09
N THR A 24 4.74 64.92 -10.82
CA THR A 24 5.80 64.62 -9.85
C THR A 24 5.68 63.21 -9.27
N GLY A 25 6.80 62.48 -9.19
CA GLY A 25 7.12 61.62 -8.04
C GLY A 25 6.84 60.11 -8.13
N ALA A 26 7.65 59.37 -7.35
CA ALA A 26 7.46 57.98 -6.89
C ALA A 26 8.13 56.81 -7.66
N GLY A 27 9.39 56.97 -8.09
CA GLY A 27 10.28 55.82 -8.33
C GLY A 27 11.22 55.57 -7.14
N SER A 28 10.85 54.77 -6.13
CA SER A 28 11.84 54.24 -5.14
C SER A 28 11.39 53.13 -4.17
N ARG A 29 10.16 52.59 -4.20
CA ARG A 29 9.71 51.69 -3.10
C ARG A 29 9.58 50.19 -3.39
N ASN A 30 9.64 49.73 -4.65
CA ASN A 30 9.33 48.32 -4.96
C ASN A 30 10.53 47.39 -5.20
N LYS A 31 11.77 47.77 -4.85
CA LYS A 31 12.95 46.87 -4.97
C LYS A 31 13.33 46.11 -3.70
N ARG A 32 12.75 46.41 -2.53
CA ARG A 32 13.13 45.78 -1.25
C ARG A 32 12.22 44.63 -0.78
N LEU A 33 11.17 44.28 -1.54
CA LEU A 33 10.28 43.15 -1.21
C LEU A 33 10.65 41.84 -1.93
N ARG A 34 11.76 41.79 -2.68
CA ARG A 34 12.21 40.58 -3.40
C ARG A 34 13.30 39.76 -2.67
N ALA A 35 13.69 40.14 -1.47
CA ALA A 35 14.85 39.54 -0.77
C ALA A 35 14.50 38.64 0.44
N GLN A 36 13.24 38.50 0.85
CA GLN A 36 12.87 37.72 2.03
C GLN A 36 11.68 36.79 1.78
N ALA A 37 11.89 35.70 1.04
CA ALA A 37 10.96 34.56 1.02
C ALA A 37 11.61 33.30 0.41
N ARG A 38 12.82 32.93 0.84
CA ARG A 38 13.39 31.60 0.52
C ARG A 38 13.89 30.93 1.79
N GLY A 39 12.98 30.73 2.74
CA GLY A 39 13.13 29.71 3.77
C GLY A 39 13.05 28.34 3.11
N ARG A 40 14.22 27.74 2.85
CA ARG A 40 14.35 26.38 2.32
C ARG A 40 14.08 25.42 3.47
N ALA A 41 12.82 25.01 3.65
CA ALA A 41 12.48 23.97 4.60
C ALA A 41 13.18 22.66 4.20
N PRO A 42 13.83 21.93 5.13
CA PRO A 42 14.36 20.61 4.81
C PRO A 42 13.19 19.65 4.61
N ARG A 43 12.95 19.27 3.35
CA ARG A 43 12.09 18.12 3.01
C ARG A 43 12.70 16.89 3.68
N ARG A 44 12.16 16.48 4.84
CA ARG A 44 12.43 15.17 5.43
C ARG A 44 12.00 14.12 4.41
N LYS A 45 12.97 13.51 3.73
CA LYS A 45 12.78 12.29 2.94
C LYS A 45 12.38 11.17 3.90
N ARG A 46 11.07 10.98 4.13
CA ARG A 46 10.51 9.70 4.60
C ARG A 46 10.31 8.80 3.37
N GLY A 47 11.40 8.48 2.68
CA GLY A 47 11.39 7.47 1.62
C GLY A 47 11.64 6.10 2.24
N GLY A 48 10.67 5.20 2.17
CA GLY A 48 10.83 3.78 2.53
C GLY A 48 9.97 3.25 3.69
N ALA A 49 9.28 4.11 4.43
CA ALA A 49 8.54 3.72 5.64
C ALA A 49 7.22 2.91 5.45
N PRO A 50 6.42 3.03 4.37
CA PRO A 50 5.07 2.42 4.38
C PRO A 50 5.12 0.89 4.24
N VAL A 51 5.97 0.37 3.35
CA VAL A 51 6.08 -1.07 3.08
C VAL A 51 6.80 -1.78 4.23
N THR A 52 7.89 -1.18 4.74
CA THR A 52 8.62 -1.73 5.89
C THR A 52 7.76 -1.74 7.15
N ALA A 53 6.95 -0.69 7.38
CA ALA A 53 5.98 -0.69 8.48
C ALA A 53 4.90 -1.77 8.32
N PHE A 54 4.39 -1.98 7.11
CA PHE A 54 3.42 -3.05 6.83
C PHE A 54 3.99 -4.46 7.07
N VAL A 55 5.22 -4.73 6.59
CA VAL A 55 5.89 -6.03 6.80
C VAL A 55 6.23 -6.25 8.27
N VAL A 56 6.72 -5.23 8.97
CA VAL A 56 7.00 -5.30 10.41
C VAL A 56 5.71 -5.55 11.20
N LEU A 57 4.61 -4.86 10.86
CA LEU A 57 3.31 -5.09 11.48
C LEU A 57 2.81 -6.52 11.23
N GLY A 58 2.92 -7.01 10.00
CA GLY A 58 2.57 -8.40 9.65
C GLY A 58 3.40 -9.43 10.43
N ALA A 59 4.72 -9.22 10.52
CA ALA A 59 5.61 -10.08 11.29
C ALA A 59 5.27 -10.07 12.79
N VAL A 60 4.94 -8.90 13.36
CA VAL A 60 4.51 -8.77 14.76
C VAL A 60 3.19 -9.49 15.02
N LEU A 61 2.21 -9.40 14.11
CA LEU A 61 0.94 -10.11 14.24
C LEU A 61 1.11 -11.62 14.17
N ILE A 62 1.96 -12.12 13.25
CA ILE A 62 2.30 -13.56 13.17
C ILE A 62 3.01 -14.02 14.44
N ALA A 63 3.99 -13.24 14.93
CA ALA A 63 4.69 -13.55 16.18
C ALA A 63 3.73 -13.56 17.39
N GLY A 64 2.79 -12.62 17.45
CA GLY A 64 1.75 -12.59 18.48
C GLY A 64 0.80 -13.78 18.41
N ALA A 65 0.39 -14.19 17.21
CA ALA A 65 -0.43 -15.38 17.01
C ALA A 65 0.30 -16.66 17.46
N LEU A 66 1.58 -16.80 17.09
CA LEU A 66 2.42 -17.92 17.53
C LEU A 66 2.62 -17.93 19.05
N LEU A 67 2.83 -16.76 19.68
CA LEU A 67 2.95 -16.62 21.12
C LEU A 67 1.68 -17.11 21.85
N PHE A 68 0.51 -16.97 21.26
CA PHE A 68 -0.74 -17.42 21.88
C PHE A 68 -1.06 -18.89 21.60
N VAL A 69 -0.70 -19.41 20.42
CA VAL A 69 -1.03 -20.78 19.99
C VAL A 69 -0.03 -21.81 20.51
N VAL A 70 1.26 -21.49 20.55
CA VAL A 70 2.33 -22.44 20.89
C VAL A 70 2.31 -22.86 22.36
N PRO A 71 2.15 -21.96 23.36
CA PRO A 71 2.12 -22.35 24.78
C PRO A 71 0.97 -23.30 25.17
N PRO A 72 -0.30 -23.09 24.78
CA PRO A 72 -1.37 -24.03 25.11
C PRO A 72 -1.17 -25.40 24.42
N LEU A 73 -0.63 -25.45 23.19
CA LEU A 73 -0.30 -26.72 22.54
C LEU A 73 0.84 -27.47 23.25
N LEU A 74 1.83 -26.74 23.76
CA LEU A 74 2.94 -27.33 24.51
C LEU A 74 2.49 -27.80 25.90
N ARG A 75 1.64 -27.03 26.60
CA ARG A 75 1.16 -27.33 27.95
C ARG A 75 0.06 -28.39 28.02
N ARG A 76 -0.76 -28.58 26.98
CA ARG A 76 -1.90 -29.52 27.05
C ARG A 76 -1.47 -31.00 27.09
N SER A 77 -0.38 -31.35 26.40
CA SER A 77 0.10 -32.74 26.36
C SER A 77 0.71 -33.20 27.68
N SER A 78 1.43 -32.33 28.39
CA SER A 78 2.05 -32.66 29.67
C SER A 78 1.01 -32.77 30.80
N ARG A 79 -0.04 -31.95 30.75
CA ARG A 79 -1.09 -31.95 31.77
C ARG A 79 -1.95 -33.22 31.73
N THR A 80 -2.26 -33.75 30.55
CA THR A 80 -3.03 -35.01 30.42
C THR A 80 -2.25 -36.21 30.94
N GLY A 81 -0.95 -36.31 30.62
CA GLY A 81 -0.07 -37.37 31.14
C GLY A 81 0.04 -37.33 32.65
N ALA A 82 0.40 -36.16 33.21
CA ALA A 82 0.53 -36.00 34.66
C ALA A 82 -0.75 -36.31 35.45
N THR A 83 -1.93 -36.06 34.86
CA THR A 83 -3.22 -36.40 35.51
C THR A 83 -3.46 -37.91 35.52
N ARG A 84 -3.10 -38.62 34.44
CA ARG A 84 -3.26 -40.08 34.34
C ARG A 84 -2.32 -40.80 35.31
N ASP A 85 -1.08 -40.37 35.40
CA ASP A 85 -0.09 -40.95 36.31
C ASP A 85 -0.50 -40.75 37.77
N ALA A 86 -1.01 -39.56 38.10
CA ALA A 86 -1.53 -39.27 39.44
C ALA A 86 -2.69 -40.20 39.85
N VAL A 87 -3.60 -40.50 38.93
CA VAL A 87 -4.70 -41.44 39.17
C VAL A 87 -4.18 -42.88 39.33
N ASN A 88 -3.26 -43.32 38.47
CA ASN A 88 -2.66 -44.65 38.56
C ASN A 88 -1.92 -44.85 39.90
N VAL A 89 -1.10 -43.87 40.30
CA VAL A 89 -0.39 -43.89 41.60
C VAL A 89 -1.35 -44.00 42.78
N ALA A 90 -2.51 -43.34 42.72
CA ALA A 90 -3.51 -43.41 43.78
C ALA A 90 -4.09 -44.83 43.91
N VAL A 91 -4.44 -45.48 42.79
CA VAL A 91 -4.97 -46.85 42.77
C VAL A 91 -3.94 -47.84 43.34
N TYR A 92 -2.69 -47.76 42.91
CA TYR A 92 -1.63 -48.64 43.41
C TYR A 92 -1.31 -48.42 44.89
N ARG A 93 -1.40 -47.17 45.38
CA ARG A 93 -1.28 -46.89 46.81
C ARG A 93 -2.39 -47.51 47.64
N ASP A 94 -3.62 -47.54 47.13
CA ASP A 94 -4.72 -48.19 47.82
C ASP A 94 -4.56 -49.70 47.85
N GLN A 95 -4.10 -50.32 46.75
CA GLN A 95 -3.79 -51.75 46.70
C GLN A 95 -2.72 -52.15 47.73
N LEU A 96 -1.67 -51.34 47.90
CA LEU A 96 -0.64 -51.60 48.91
C LEU A 96 -1.20 -51.52 50.34
N ARG A 97 -2.08 -50.56 50.62
CA ARG A 97 -2.72 -50.43 51.94
C ARG A 97 -3.63 -51.62 52.26
N GLU A 98 -4.33 -52.13 51.26
CA GLU A 98 -5.18 -53.31 51.41
C GLU A 98 -4.32 -54.55 51.67
N LEU A 99 -3.23 -54.72 50.93
CA LEU A 99 -2.26 -55.80 51.13
C LEU A 99 -1.59 -55.76 52.53
N ASP A 100 -1.30 -54.55 53.05
CA ASP A 100 -0.81 -54.33 54.41
C ASP A 100 -1.88 -54.63 55.48
N ALA A 101 -3.16 -54.41 55.16
CA ALA A 101 -4.27 -54.73 56.04
C ALA A 101 -4.46 -56.25 56.15
N ASP A 102 -4.35 -56.97 55.05
CA ASP A 102 -4.46 -58.44 55.00
C ASP A 102 -3.33 -59.13 55.78
N LEU A 103 -2.09 -58.63 55.66
CA LEU A 103 -0.97 -59.11 56.46
C LEU A 103 -1.24 -58.91 57.97
N ARG A 104 -1.78 -57.73 58.35
CA ARG A 104 -2.13 -57.42 59.74
C ARG A 104 -3.31 -58.24 60.25
N ALA A 105 -4.27 -58.58 59.39
CA ALA A 105 -5.39 -59.45 59.69
C ALA A 105 -4.99 -60.93 59.80
N GLY A 106 -3.77 -61.27 59.39
CA GLY A 106 -3.27 -62.65 59.37
C GLY A 106 -3.89 -63.50 58.25
N THR A 107 -4.59 -62.88 57.30
CA THR A 107 -5.16 -63.57 56.13
C THR A 107 -4.08 -63.89 55.09
N LEU A 108 -2.96 -63.17 55.11
CA LEU A 108 -1.84 -63.32 54.18
C LEU A 108 -0.53 -63.61 54.94
N ALA A 109 0.23 -64.60 54.46
CA ALA A 109 1.56 -64.91 54.98
C ALA A 109 2.59 -63.84 54.55
N SER A 110 3.62 -63.60 55.38
CA SER A 110 4.61 -62.53 55.14
C SER A 110 5.41 -62.70 53.84
N ASP A 111 5.69 -63.94 53.43
CA ASP A 111 6.39 -64.25 52.18
C ASP A 111 5.53 -63.95 50.95
N GLN A 112 4.21 -64.14 51.04
CA GLN A 112 3.26 -63.81 49.98
C GLN A 112 3.04 -62.31 49.86
N HIS A 113 2.95 -61.61 51.01
CA HIS A 113 2.89 -60.15 51.04
C HIS A 113 4.10 -59.52 50.32
N GLU A 114 5.33 -59.96 50.65
CA GLU A 114 6.55 -59.47 50.02
C GLU A 114 6.59 -59.69 48.50
N LYS A 115 6.12 -60.85 48.02
CA LYS A 115 6.04 -61.13 46.58
C LYS A 115 5.02 -60.24 45.88
N ALA A 116 3.80 -60.15 46.42
CA ALA A 116 2.73 -59.34 45.85
C ALA A 116 3.09 -57.85 45.84
N ARG A 117 3.74 -57.37 46.91
CA ARG A 117 4.23 -55.99 47.00
C ARG A 117 5.24 -55.67 45.90
N ARG A 118 6.24 -56.53 45.68
CA ARG A 118 7.24 -56.32 44.61
C ARG A 118 6.61 -56.32 43.21
N GLU A 119 5.61 -57.17 42.99
CA GLU A 119 4.89 -57.20 41.72
C GLU A 119 4.10 -55.90 41.48
N ILE A 120 3.41 -55.40 42.51
CA ILE A 120 2.70 -54.12 42.45
C ILE A 120 3.67 -52.96 42.21
N GLU A 121 4.81 -52.92 42.93
CA GLU A 121 5.84 -51.89 42.74
C GLU A 121 6.44 -51.94 41.32
N ALA A 122 6.67 -53.13 40.76
CA ALA A 122 7.16 -53.30 39.40
C ALA A 122 6.14 -52.84 38.34
N ARG A 123 4.85 -53.15 38.54
CA ARG A 123 3.76 -52.69 37.66
C ARG A 123 3.57 -51.17 37.76
N LEU A 124 3.64 -50.59 38.96
CA LEU A 124 3.60 -49.15 39.16
C LEU A 124 4.74 -48.44 38.43
N LEU A 125 5.96 -48.98 38.50
CA LEU A 125 7.12 -48.47 37.77
C LEU A 125 6.93 -48.58 36.25
N ALA A 126 6.32 -49.66 35.76
CA ALA A 126 5.99 -49.81 34.35
C ALA A 126 4.92 -48.81 33.88
N ASP A 127 3.88 -48.58 34.68
CA ASP A 127 2.76 -47.71 34.32
C ASP A 127 3.06 -46.21 34.47
N VAL A 128 3.96 -45.83 35.41
CA VAL A 128 4.37 -44.44 35.64
C VAL A 128 5.67 -44.10 34.88
N GLY A 129 6.55 -45.08 34.68
CA GLY A 129 7.81 -44.93 33.92
C GLY A 129 7.66 -45.16 32.42
N GLY A 130 6.64 -45.92 31.99
CA GLY A 130 6.34 -46.24 30.60
C GLY A 130 5.33 -45.28 29.99
N GLY A 131 5.73 -44.03 29.77
CA GLY A 131 4.91 -43.04 29.04
C GLY A 131 4.69 -43.33 27.56
N GLU A 132 4.68 -44.59 27.13
CA GLU A 132 4.73 -44.98 25.71
C GLU A 132 3.77 -46.15 25.40
N ALA A 133 2.51 -45.81 25.10
CA ALA A 133 1.66 -46.58 24.20
C ALA A 133 1.52 -45.77 22.89
N PRO A 134 1.36 -46.42 21.71
CA PRO A 134 1.59 -45.79 20.40
C PRO A 134 0.38 -44.94 19.97
N ALA A 135 0.07 -43.88 20.71
CA ALA A 135 -0.59 -42.73 20.15
C ALA A 135 0.49 -41.99 19.35
N GLN A 136 0.30 -41.87 18.03
CA GLN A 136 1.15 -41.10 17.12
C GLN A 136 1.76 -39.92 17.87
N SER A 137 3.08 -39.92 18.00
CA SER A 137 3.77 -39.14 19.02
C SER A 137 3.28 -37.69 19.00
N PRO A 138 3.01 -37.04 20.13
CA PRO A 138 2.60 -35.63 20.15
C PRO A 138 3.63 -34.74 19.43
N ARG A 139 4.88 -35.22 19.25
CA ARG A 139 5.88 -34.64 18.34
C ARG A 139 5.45 -34.60 16.88
N HIS A 140 4.85 -35.64 16.32
CA HIS A 140 4.34 -35.65 14.94
C HIS A 140 3.15 -34.71 14.76
N ALA A 141 2.21 -34.67 15.71
CA ALA A 141 1.11 -33.71 15.68
C ALA A 141 1.60 -32.25 15.83
N ARG A 142 2.59 -32.01 16.69
CA ARG A 142 3.25 -30.69 16.83
C ARG A 142 4.05 -30.31 15.59
N ALA A 143 4.80 -31.24 15.02
CA ALA A 143 5.57 -31.04 13.79
C ALA A 143 4.63 -30.76 12.60
N ALA A 144 3.51 -31.48 12.50
CA ALA A 144 2.49 -31.24 11.49
C ALA A 144 1.80 -29.88 11.68
N ALA A 145 1.47 -29.49 12.92
CA ALA A 145 0.89 -28.17 13.21
C ALA A 145 1.87 -27.02 12.91
N LEU A 146 3.14 -27.17 13.25
CA LEU A 146 4.20 -26.22 12.89
C LEU A 146 4.43 -26.18 11.38
N ALA A 147 4.48 -27.34 10.73
CA ALA A 147 4.64 -27.43 9.29
C ALA A 147 3.47 -26.75 8.56
N LEU A 148 2.22 -26.97 9.00
CA LEU A 148 1.07 -26.25 8.44
C LEU A 148 1.15 -24.75 8.72
N GLY A 149 1.51 -24.37 9.95
CA GLY A 149 1.63 -22.97 10.36
C GLY A 149 2.67 -22.18 9.57
N VAL A 150 3.72 -22.85 9.08
CA VAL A 150 4.75 -22.26 8.20
C VAL A 150 4.41 -22.45 6.72
N ALA A 151 3.81 -23.56 6.33
CA ALA A 151 3.45 -23.84 4.94
C ALA A 151 2.39 -22.87 4.42
N VAL A 152 1.38 -22.53 5.23
CA VAL A 152 0.32 -21.58 4.84
C VAL A 152 0.89 -20.21 4.43
N PRO A 153 1.73 -19.52 5.23
CA PRO A 153 2.32 -18.25 4.81
C PRO A 153 3.31 -18.39 3.65
N ILE A 154 4.07 -19.49 3.55
CA ILE A 154 4.96 -19.73 2.41
C ILE A 154 4.16 -19.91 1.12
N CYS A 155 3.09 -20.69 1.14
CA CYS A 155 2.20 -20.88 -0.01
C CYS A 155 1.53 -19.56 -0.41
N ALA A 156 1.06 -18.78 0.56
CA ALA A 156 0.50 -17.46 0.29
C ALA A 156 1.52 -16.53 -0.40
N LEU A 157 2.77 -16.53 0.08
CA LEU A 157 3.85 -15.77 -0.53
C LEU A 157 4.19 -16.28 -1.95
N ALA A 158 4.25 -17.59 -2.15
CA ALA A 158 4.55 -18.21 -3.45
C ALA A 158 3.46 -17.90 -4.49
N VAL A 159 2.18 -18.00 -4.12
CA VAL A 159 1.06 -17.61 -4.98
C VAL A 159 1.11 -16.12 -5.31
N TYR A 160 1.45 -15.27 -4.33
CA TYR A 160 1.61 -13.83 -4.57
C TYR A 160 2.77 -13.53 -5.54
N VAL A 161 3.88 -14.25 -5.47
CA VAL A 161 5.00 -14.08 -6.41
C VAL A 161 4.63 -14.59 -7.82
N ALA A 162 3.87 -15.68 -7.91
CA ALA A 162 3.48 -16.30 -9.18
C ALA A 162 2.37 -15.53 -9.92
N VAL A 163 1.38 -15.01 -9.20
CA VAL A 163 0.18 -14.35 -9.78
C VAL A 163 0.22 -12.83 -9.59
N GLY A 164 0.81 -12.36 -8.49
CA GLY A 164 0.90 -10.95 -8.15
C GLY A 164 2.08 -10.25 -8.84
N ASN A 165 2.12 -8.93 -8.70
CA ASN A 165 3.18 -8.11 -9.25
C ASN A 165 4.10 -7.65 -8.10
N PRO A 166 5.21 -8.36 -7.80
CA PRO A 166 6.05 -8.08 -6.63
C PRO A 166 6.67 -6.68 -6.67
N ARG A 167 6.66 -6.03 -7.84
CA ARG A 167 7.13 -4.66 -8.03
C ARG A 167 6.26 -3.60 -7.37
N THR A 168 5.00 -3.87 -7.04
CA THR A 168 4.13 -2.91 -6.32
C THR A 168 4.52 -2.74 -4.85
N LEU A 169 5.20 -3.72 -4.27
CA LEU A 169 5.67 -3.70 -2.88
C LEU A 169 7.02 -3.03 -2.72
N LEU A 170 7.83 -2.91 -3.78
CA LEU A 170 8.97 -2.01 -3.69
C LEU A 170 8.40 -0.59 -3.60
N PRO A 171 8.85 0.23 -2.62
CA PRO A 171 8.59 1.66 -2.67
C PRO A 171 8.97 2.09 -4.07
N GLN A 172 7.98 2.46 -4.88
CA GLN A 172 8.22 3.19 -6.10
C GLN A 172 8.91 4.44 -5.57
N THR A 173 10.23 4.46 -5.59
CA THR A 173 10.96 5.70 -5.50
C THR A 173 10.38 6.49 -6.66
N SER A 174 9.45 7.38 -6.33
CA SER A 174 9.10 8.53 -7.16
C SER A 174 10.35 9.42 -7.20
N GLU A 175 11.46 8.86 -7.68
CA GLU A 175 12.54 9.61 -8.24
C GLU A 175 11.98 10.15 -9.54
N GLY A 176 11.76 11.46 -9.53
CA GLY A 176 11.22 12.22 -10.65
C GLY A 176 11.95 11.84 -11.92
N GLY A 177 11.18 11.33 -12.87
CA GLY A 177 11.74 10.71 -14.05
C GLY A 177 10.70 9.80 -14.65
N ASN A 178 9.59 10.39 -15.08
CA ASN A 178 8.89 9.93 -16.26
C ASN A 178 9.93 9.76 -17.40
N GLN A 179 10.66 8.64 -17.43
CA GLN A 179 11.67 8.38 -18.46
C GLN A 179 11.03 8.14 -19.84
N HIS A 180 9.69 8.14 -19.91
CA HIS A 180 8.90 8.26 -21.15
C HIS A 180 7.66 9.15 -21.01
N GLY A 181 7.56 9.98 -19.97
CA GLY A 181 6.43 10.91 -19.84
C GLY A 181 6.89 12.31 -20.21
N LEU A 182 6.30 12.84 -21.29
CA LEU A 182 6.46 14.22 -21.75
C LEU A 182 6.52 15.18 -20.56
N SER A 183 7.57 16.00 -20.47
CA SER A 183 7.62 17.07 -19.48
C SER A 183 6.45 18.01 -19.68
N ALA A 184 5.97 18.70 -18.63
CA ALA A 184 4.86 19.63 -18.75
C ALA A 184 5.09 20.70 -19.85
N GLN A 185 6.33 21.14 -20.02
CA GLN A 185 6.76 22.08 -21.06
C GLN A 185 6.74 21.44 -22.46
N GLN A 186 7.14 20.18 -22.59
CA GLN A 186 7.07 19.44 -23.85
C GLN A 186 5.61 19.18 -24.25
N PHE A 187 4.74 18.86 -23.29
CA PHE A 187 3.32 18.69 -23.52
C PHE A 187 2.68 20.00 -24.01
N GLU A 188 2.97 21.14 -23.39
CA GLU A 188 2.49 22.45 -23.85
C GLU A 188 2.98 22.79 -25.27
N ALA A 189 4.23 22.45 -25.61
CA ALA A 189 4.76 22.63 -26.96
C ALA A 189 4.03 21.76 -28.00
N LEU A 190 3.63 20.53 -27.65
CA LEU A 190 2.83 19.67 -28.53
C LEU A 190 1.41 20.22 -28.73
N VAL A 191 0.78 20.69 -27.65
CA VAL A 191 -0.56 21.29 -27.70
C VAL A 191 -0.57 22.56 -28.56
N SER A 192 0.45 23.42 -28.43
CA SER A 192 0.56 24.62 -29.26
C SER A 192 0.78 24.31 -30.75
N ARG A 193 1.57 23.28 -31.06
CA ARG A 193 1.74 22.80 -32.44
C ARG A 193 0.43 22.22 -33.02
N LEU A 194 -0.34 21.50 -32.21
CA LEU A 194 -1.65 20.99 -32.60
C LEU A 194 -2.62 22.13 -32.88
N ALA A 195 -2.68 23.14 -32.00
CA ALA A 195 -3.51 24.32 -32.18
C ALA A 195 -3.17 25.08 -33.48
N ALA A 196 -1.88 25.22 -33.80
CA ALA A 196 -1.43 25.83 -35.05
C ALA A 196 -1.90 25.03 -36.27
N ARG A 197 -1.76 23.69 -36.26
CA ARG A 197 -2.19 22.83 -37.36
C ARG A 197 -3.71 22.89 -37.60
N LEU A 198 -4.49 22.99 -36.54
CA LEU A 198 -5.97 23.09 -36.62
C LEU A 198 -6.44 24.45 -37.11
N LYS A 199 -5.61 25.50 -36.96
CA LYS A 199 -5.88 26.79 -37.60
C LYS A 199 -5.82 26.69 -39.13
N ASP A 200 -4.88 25.89 -39.63
CA ASP A 200 -4.73 25.64 -41.07
C ASP A 200 -5.72 24.58 -41.60
N ASN A 201 -6.23 23.70 -40.73
CA ASN A 201 -7.21 22.67 -41.05
C ASN A 201 -8.46 22.79 -40.14
N PRO A 202 -9.35 23.76 -40.38
CA PRO A 202 -10.46 24.08 -39.48
C PRO A 202 -11.60 23.06 -39.48
N GLU A 203 -11.60 22.10 -40.41
CA GLU A 203 -12.63 21.07 -40.57
C GLU A 203 -12.40 19.80 -39.73
N ASP A 204 -11.23 19.67 -39.08
CA ASP A 204 -10.90 18.51 -38.24
C ASP A 204 -11.57 18.58 -36.86
N ALA A 205 -12.80 18.06 -36.78
CA ALA A 205 -13.62 18.08 -35.57
C ALA A 205 -13.02 17.25 -34.42
N GLU A 206 -12.39 16.12 -34.73
CA GLU A 206 -11.72 15.25 -33.75
C GLU A 206 -10.46 15.94 -33.18
N GLY A 207 -9.71 16.64 -34.04
CA GLY A 207 -8.57 17.44 -33.62
C GLY A 207 -8.96 18.57 -32.67
N TRP A 208 -10.09 19.26 -32.91
CA TRP A 208 -10.62 20.27 -31.99
C TRP A 208 -11.05 19.67 -30.63
N MET A 209 -11.63 18.47 -30.61
CA MET A 209 -11.96 17.75 -29.37
C MET A 209 -10.70 17.37 -28.58
N MET A 210 -9.67 16.82 -29.25
CA MET A 210 -8.40 16.47 -28.62
C MET A 210 -7.69 17.70 -28.04
N LEU A 211 -7.77 18.85 -28.74
CA LEU A 211 -7.26 20.12 -28.25
C LEU A 211 -8.01 20.59 -26.99
N GLY A 212 -9.33 20.46 -26.97
CA GLY A 212 -10.18 20.77 -25.81
C GLY A 212 -9.76 19.97 -24.57
N ARG A 213 -9.64 18.64 -24.70
CA ARG A 213 -9.17 17.75 -23.62
C ARG A 213 -7.77 18.12 -23.13
N SER A 214 -6.87 18.44 -24.07
CA SER A 214 -5.49 18.80 -23.75
C SER A 214 -5.40 20.12 -22.97
N TYR A 215 -6.23 21.11 -23.31
CA TYR A 215 -6.32 22.36 -22.55
C TYR A 215 -6.95 22.17 -21.17
N ALA A 216 -7.95 21.28 -21.03
CA ALA A 216 -8.55 20.97 -19.72
C ALA A 216 -7.52 20.35 -18.76
N VAL A 217 -6.69 19.42 -19.24
CA VAL A 217 -5.60 18.82 -18.44
C VAL A 217 -4.55 19.86 -18.00
N LEU A 218 -4.32 20.89 -18.82
CA LEU A 218 -3.44 22.01 -18.50
C LEU A 218 -4.09 23.06 -17.57
N GLY A 219 -5.36 22.90 -17.19
CA GLY A 219 -6.12 23.88 -16.40
C GLY A 219 -6.50 25.14 -17.18
N ARG A 220 -6.42 25.10 -18.52
CA ARG A 220 -6.74 26.21 -19.43
C ARG A 220 -8.20 26.11 -19.90
N PHE A 221 -9.13 26.19 -18.95
CA PHE A 221 -10.56 25.93 -19.19
C PHE A 221 -11.20 26.87 -20.23
N GLY A 222 -10.78 28.14 -20.28
CA GLY A 222 -11.28 29.08 -21.29
C GLY A 222 -10.99 28.62 -22.72
N GLU A 223 -9.75 28.24 -23.00
CA GLU A 223 -9.33 27.77 -24.32
C GLU A 223 -9.85 26.37 -24.64
N SER A 224 -10.05 25.55 -23.60
CA SER A 224 -10.74 24.26 -23.72
C SER A 224 -12.17 24.44 -24.22
N SER A 225 -12.93 25.36 -23.63
CA SER A 225 -14.32 25.64 -24.03
C SER A 225 -14.42 26.13 -25.48
N GLU A 226 -13.49 26.98 -25.94
CA GLU A 226 -13.48 27.44 -27.33
C GLU A 226 -13.16 26.31 -28.32
N ALA A 227 -12.24 25.41 -27.96
CA ALA A 227 -11.89 24.26 -28.79
C ALA A 227 -13.06 23.26 -28.87
N TYR A 228 -13.74 22.98 -27.77
CA TYR A 228 -14.93 22.15 -27.77
C TYR A 228 -16.11 22.79 -28.51
N ALA A 229 -16.31 24.11 -28.40
CA ALA A 229 -17.34 24.81 -29.18
C ALA A 229 -17.10 24.67 -30.69
N LYS A 230 -15.83 24.75 -31.13
CA LYS A 230 -15.46 24.48 -32.52
C LYS A 230 -15.74 23.03 -32.90
N ALA A 231 -15.39 22.05 -32.06
CA ALA A 231 -15.70 20.65 -32.31
C ALA A 231 -17.23 20.41 -32.40
N ALA A 232 -18.01 20.96 -31.46
CA ALA A 232 -19.47 20.79 -31.38
C ALA A 232 -20.19 21.41 -32.58
N ALA A 233 -19.67 22.52 -33.12
CA ALA A 233 -20.20 23.11 -34.35
C ALA A 233 -20.04 22.20 -35.57
N ARG A 234 -19.11 21.23 -35.57
CA ARG A 234 -18.90 20.27 -36.67
C ARG A 234 -19.54 18.91 -36.38
N MET A 235 -19.63 18.51 -35.12
CA MET A 235 -20.26 17.26 -34.67
C MET A 235 -21.41 17.52 -33.68
N PRO A 236 -22.51 18.17 -34.11
CA PRO A 236 -23.58 18.62 -33.21
C PRO A 236 -24.43 17.49 -32.61
N ARG A 237 -24.21 16.24 -33.03
CA ARG A 237 -24.94 15.05 -32.55
C ARG A 237 -24.08 14.09 -31.73
N ASP A 238 -22.82 14.43 -31.46
CA ASP A 238 -21.97 13.61 -30.61
C ASP A 238 -22.27 13.91 -29.13
N ALA A 239 -22.95 12.95 -28.48
CA ALA A 239 -23.36 13.07 -27.09
C ALA A 239 -22.17 13.15 -26.12
N GLN A 240 -21.06 12.47 -26.43
CA GLN A 240 -19.88 12.48 -25.57
C GLN A 240 -19.18 13.84 -25.63
N LEU A 241 -19.08 14.43 -26.82
CA LEU A 241 -18.50 15.76 -27.01
C LEU A 241 -19.32 16.84 -26.29
N LEU A 242 -20.66 16.76 -26.34
CA LEU A 242 -21.54 17.71 -25.68
C LEU A 242 -21.47 17.59 -24.15
N ALA A 243 -21.28 16.38 -23.61
CA ALA A 243 -21.02 16.16 -22.20
C ALA A 243 -19.67 16.76 -21.77
N ASP A 244 -18.59 16.44 -22.51
CA ASP A 244 -17.25 16.97 -22.27
C ASP A 244 -17.18 18.51 -22.40
N TYR A 245 -18.09 19.14 -23.15
CA TYR A 245 -18.20 20.60 -23.28
C TYR A 245 -18.94 21.26 -22.10
N ALA A 246 -19.78 20.51 -21.39
CA ALA A 246 -20.61 21.01 -20.30
C ALA A 246 -19.95 20.88 -18.91
N ASP A 247 -18.93 20.02 -18.77
CA ASP A 247 -18.07 19.85 -17.58
C ASP A 247 -17.04 20.98 -17.42
#